data_AF-A0A068TKF5-F1
#
_entry.id   AF-A0A068TKF5-F1
#
_cell.length_a   1.000
_cell.length_b   1.000
_cell.length_c   1.000
_cell.angle_alpha   90.00
_cell.angle_beta   90.00
_cell.angle_gamma   90.00
#
_symmetry.space_group_name_H-M   'P 1'
#
loop_
_entity.id
_entity.type
_entity.pdbx_description
1 polymer ?
#
loop_
_entity_poly.entity_id
_entity_poly.type
_entity_poly.pdbx_seq_one_letter_code
_entity_poly.pdbx_strand_id
1 'polypeptide(L)'
;MQQFNNDTKSLFSYSFHILLVLRLDYKFDGKHIEWQYLEVVRKAIAAGFFANACRLEPYSYNGMYKTVRTSQEVYVHPSSVLFRVNPKWVIYNSLVSTDRQYMRNVISIDPSWLREAAPHFYQHQQPNPIAH
;
A
#
# COMPACT_ATOMS: atom_id res chain seq x y z
N MET A 1 -17.85 -22.12 22.84
CA MET A 1 -17.25 -21.59 21.60
C MET A 1 -17.35 -20.07 21.61
N GLN A 2 -16.26 -19.37 21.96
CA GLN A 2 -15.95 -18.01 21.52
C GLN A 2 -14.61 -17.60 22.14
N GLN A 3 -13.52 -17.98 21.47
CA GLN A 3 -12.16 -17.52 21.74
C GLN A 3 -11.82 -16.49 20.66
N PHE A 4 -12.30 -15.25 20.81
CA PHE A 4 -12.08 -14.22 19.80
C PHE A 4 -11.89 -12.84 20.43
N ASN A 5 -10.98 -12.69 21.41
CA ASN A 5 -10.55 -11.35 21.79
C ASN A 5 -9.27 -11.28 22.64
N ASN A 6 -8.09 -11.61 22.10
CA ASN A 6 -6.81 -11.23 22.74
C ASN A 6 -5.73 -10.77 21.75
N ASP A 7 -5.84 -11.08 20.45
CA ASP A 7 -4.79 -10.74 19.47
C ASP A 7 -4.89 -9.30 18.92
N THR A 8 -6.05 -8.66 19.00
CA THR A 8 -6.25 -7.30 18.48
C THR A 8 -5.50 -6.26 19.32
N LYS A 9 -5.34 -6.48 20.64
CA LYS A 9 -4.58 -5.56 21.51
C LYS A 9 -3.07 -5.65 21.27
N SER A 10 -2.59 -6.82 20.84
CA SER A 10 -1.19 -7.06 20.51
C SER A 10 -0.77 -6.31 19.23
N LEU A 11 -1.62 -6.30 18.20
CA LEU A 11 -1.35 -5.61 16.93
C LEU A 11 -1.29 -4.08 17.07
N PHE A 12 -2.06 -3.50 17.99
CA PHE A 12 -1.92 -2.07 18.35
C PHE A 12 -0.61 -1.77 19.10
N SER A 13 -0.06 -2.74 19.84
CA SER A 13 1.22 -2.60 20.54
C SER A 13 2.43 -2.74 19.60
N TYR A 14 2.39 -3.69 18.66
CA TYR A 14 3.46 -3.87 17.67
C TYR A 14 3.52 -2.75 16.62
N SER A 15 2.39 -2.09 16.32
CA SER A 15 2.38 -0.88 15.46
C SER A 15 2.96 0.36 16.13
N PHE A 16 3.08 0.39 17.46
CA PHE A 16 3.66 1.53 18.17
C PHE A 16 5.20 1.48 18.24
N HIS A 17 5.81 0.31 18.04
CA HIS A 17 7.28 0.16 18.07
C HIS A 17 7.98 0.45 16.73
N ILE A 18 7.26 0.46 15.61
CA ILE A 18 7.83 0.82 14.29
C ILE A 18 7.94 2.34 14.11
N LEU A 19 7.34 3.15 14.98
CA LEU A 19 7.32 4.61 14.86
C LEU A 19 8.45 5.34 15.61
N LEU A 20 9.48 4.66 16.11
CA LEU A 20 10.53 5.26 16.96
C LEU A 20 11.93 5.32 16.34
N VAL A 21 12.06 5.24 15.00
CA VAL A 21 13.38 5.34 14.32
C VAL A 21 13.53 6.56 13.40
N LEU A 22 12.54 7.45 13.31
CA LEU A 22 12.75 8.75 12.66
C LEU A 22 12.51 9.85 13.68
N ARG A 23 13.62 10.29 14.28
CA ARG A 23 13.71 11.50 15.10
C ARG A 23 13.41 12.71 14.20
N LEU A 24 12.13 12.96 13.98
CA LEU A 24 11.60 14.23 13.50
C LEU A 24 10.98 14.91 14.72
N ASP A 25 11.56 16.03 15.13
CA ASP A 25 11.07 16.88 16.23
C ASP A 25 9.72 17.52 15.85
N TYR A 26 8.65 16.72 15.79
CA TYR A 26 7.31 17.20 15.54
C TYR A 26 6.63 17.46 16.87
N LYS A 27 6.43 18.75 17.19
CA LYS A 27 5.69 19.20 18.38
C LYS A 27 4.27 18.63 18.33
N PHE A 28 3.98 17.68 19.23
CA PHE A 28 2.70 17.02 19.38
C PHE A 28 1.80 17.87 20.30
N ASP A 29 0.76 18.50 19.75
CA ASP A 29 -0.34 19.07 20.54
C ASP A 29 -1.55 18.12 20.50
N GLY A 30 -2.01 17.78 21.70
CA GLY A 30 -2.73 16.56 22.10
C GLY A 30 -4.15 16.36 21.58
N LYS A 31 -4.62 17.08 20.57
CA LYS A 31 -6.06 17.11 20.21
C LYS A 31 -6.24 17.01 18.69
N HIS A 32 -6.92 15.95 18.21
CA HIS A 32 -7.30 15.63 16.80
C HIS A 32 -6.33 14.77 15.93
N ILE A 33 -5.46 13.94 16.52
CA ILE A 33 -4.19 13.55 15.87
C ILE A 33 -4.17 12.22 15.07
N GLU A 34 -5.18 11.35 15.12
CA GLU A 34 -4.91 9.96 14.69
C GLU A 34 -5.09 9.66 13.18
N TRP A 35 -6.19 10.09 12.56
CA TRP A 35 -6.50 9.68 11.17
C TRP A 35 -5.79 10.51 10.11
N GLN A 36 -5.64 11.82 10.35
CA GLN A 36 -4.99 12.73 9.41
C GLN A 36 -3.50 12.40 9.26
N TYR A 37 -2.86 12.00 10.36
CA TYR A 37 -1.45 11.66 10.39
C TYR A 37 -1.13 10.44 9.52
N LEU A 38 -1.98 9.40 9.58
CA LEU A 38 -1.82 8.20 8.77
C LEU A 38 -1.90 8.48 7.26
N GLU A 39 -2.77 9.40 6.84
CA GLU A 39 -2.87 9.79 5.43
C GLU A 39 -1.60 10.50 4.95
N VAL A 40 -1.06 11.43 5.75
CA VAL A 40 0.18 12.15 5.43
C VAL A 40 1.36 11.19 5.29
N VAL A 41 1.49 10.23 6.21
CA VAL A 41 2.53 9.20 6.14
C VAL A 41 2.38 8.33 4.88
N ARG A 42 1.16 7.90 4.54
CA ARG A 42 0.91 7.11 3.33
C ARG A 42 1.20 7.90 2.05
N LYS A 43 0.85 9.18 2.01
CA LYS A 43 1.19 10.08 0.89
C LYS A 43 2.70 10.23 0.74
N ALA A 44 3.43 10.41 1.84
CA ALA A 44 4.89 10.49 1.81
C ALA A 44 5.53 9.19 1.28
N ILE A 45 5.04 8.02 1.74
CA ILE A 45 5.50 6.72 1.21
C ILE A 45 5.14 6.59 -0.27
N ALA A 46 3.94 7.01 -0.67
CA ALA A 46 3.52 6.99 -2.07
C ALA A 46 4.39 7.86 -2.97
N ALA A 47 4.84 9.00 -2.46
CA ALA A 47 5.76 9.88 -3.18
C ALA A 47 7.17 9.29 -3.31
N GLY A 48 7.65 8.53 -2.32
CA GLY A 48 8.96 7.85 -2.40
C GLY A 48 8.94 6.58 -3.27
N PHE A 49 7.82 5.85 -3.27
CA PHE A 49 7.69 4.52 -3.89
C PHE A 49 6.70 4.50 -5.06
N PHE A 50 6.47 5.64 -5.71
CA PHE A 50 5.48 5.75 -6.80
C PHE A 50 5.70 4.69 -7.89
N ALA A 51 6.95 4.42 -8.30
CA ALA A 51 7.25 3.43 -9.33
C ALA A 51 6.86 1.98 -8.97
N ASN A 52 6.65 1.69 -7.67
CA ASN A 52 6.25 0.38 -7.15
C ASN A 52 4.74 0.26 -6.92
N ALA A 53 3.94 1.10 -7.59
CA ALA A 53 2.49 0.97 -7.55
C ALA A 53 2.00 -0.28 -8.29
N CYS A 54 0.95 -0.88 -7.74
CA CYS A 54 0.25 -2.03 -8.32
C CYS A 54 -1.27 -1.82 -8.25
N ARG A 55 -1.96 -2.38 -9.24
CA ARG A 55 -3.42 -2.38 -9.32
C ARG A 55 -3.95 -3.81 -9.25
N LEU A 56 -5.00 -4.02 -8.48
CA LEU A 56 -5.72 -5.28 -8.43
C LEU A 56 -6.38 -5.55 -9.79
N GLU A 57 -6.23 -6.77 -10.31
CA GLU A 57 -6.90 -7.16 -11.55
C GLU A 57 -8.36 -7.58 -11.24
N PRO A 58 -9.38 -6.91 -11.81
CA PRO A 58 -10.79 -7.12 -11.44
C PRO A 58 -11.31 -8.54 -11.69
N TYR A 59 -10.80 -9.21 -12.71
CA TYR A 59 -11.25 -10.54 -13.14
C TYR A 59 -10.39 -11.68 -12.60
N SER A 60 -9.45 -11.37 -11.70
CA SER A 60 -8.58 -12.38 -11.12
C SER A 60 -9.25 -13.06 -9.91
N TYR A 61 -9.35 -14.39 -9.95
CA TYR A 61 -9.90 -15.19 -8.86
C TYR A 61 -8.95 -15.34 -7.65
N ASN A 62 -7.67 -14.99 -7.82
CA ASN A 62 -6.62 -15.29 -6.84
C ASN A 62 -5.96 -14.03 -6.24
N GLY A 63 -6.58 -12.86 -6.40
CA GLY A 63 -6.03 -11.60 -5.90
C GLY A 63 -4.73 -11.20 -6.61
N MET A 64 -4.66 -11.43 -7.92
CA MET A 64 -3.52 -11.01 -8.74
C MET A 64 -3.51 -9.50 -8.90
N TYR A 65 -2.32 -8.93 -8.73
CA TYR A 65 -2.04 -7.54 -9.02
C TYR A 65 -1.16 -7.44 -10.26
N LYS A 66 -1.28 -6.32 -10.97
CA LYS A 66 -0.35 -5.92 -12.03
C LYS A 66 0.42 -4.69 -11.60
N THR A 67 1.74 -4.74 -11.76
CA THR A 67 2.59 -3.57 -11.53
C THR A 67 2.29 -2.50 -12.58
N VAL A 68 2.23 -1.25 -12.17
CA VAL A 68 2.01 -0.11 -13.05
C VAL A 68 3.14 0.03 -14.08
N ARG A 69 4.40 -0.13 -13.64
CA ARG A 69 5.58 0.10 -14.49
C ARG A 69 5.76 -0.92 -15.61
N THR A 70 5.66 -2.21 -15.29
CA THR A 70 6.04 -3.31 -16.20
C THR A 70 4.88 -4.24 -16.54
N SER A 71 3.66 -3.96 -16.05
CA SER A 71 2.50 -4.85 -16.16
C SER A 71 2.77 -6.29 -15.69
N GLN A 72 3.76 -6.49 -14.83
CA GLN A 72 4.14 -7.77 -14.28
C GLN A 72 3.11 -8.26 -13.26
N GLU A 73 2.85 -9.56 -13.30
CA GLU A 73 1.97 -10.23 -12.33
C GLU A 73 2.68 -10.40 -10.99
N VAL A 74 2.04 -9.88 -9.95
CA VAL A 74 2.52 -9.91 -8.58
C VAL A 74 1.37 -10.21 -7.61
N TYR A 75 1.70 -10.75 -6.45
CA TYR A 75 0.72 -11.20 -5.46
C TYR A 75 1.06 -10.61 -4.09
N VAL A 76 0.06 -10.35 -3.25
CA VAL A 76 0.33 -9.99 -1.85
C VAL A 76 0.85 -11.24 -1.13
N HIS A 77 1.95 -11.11 -0.38
CA HIS A 77 2.49 -12.23 0.39
C HIS A 77 1.49 -12.68 1.48
N PRO A 78 1.28 -14.00 1.71
CA PRO A 78 0.29 -14.49 2.68
C PRO A 78 0.49 -14.02 4.13
N SER A 79 1.72 -13.62 4.49
CA SER A 79 2.01 -13.05 5.82
C SER A 79 1.52 -11.61 6.00
N SER A 80 1.07 -10.95 4.93
CA SER A 80 0.60 -9.57 4.99
C SER A 80 -0.86 -9.51 5.45
N VAL A 81 -1.18 -8.54 6.30
CA VAL A 81 -2.56 -8.28 6.75
C VAL A 81 -3.51 -7.91 5.60
N LEU A 82 -2.97 -7.40 4.48
CA LEU A 82 -3.75 -7.01 3.31
C LEU A 82 -4.13 -8.20 2.40
N PHE A 83 -3.63 -9.41 2.67
CA PHE A 83 -3.86 -10.60 1.85
C PHE A 83 -5.34 -11.00 1.72
N ARG A 84 -6.19 -10.63 2.68
CA ARG A 84 -7.63 -10.93 2.66
C ARG A 84 -8.51 -9.75 2.27
N VAL A 85 -7.98 -8.53 2.32
CA VAL A 85 -8.73 -7.30 2.06
C VAL A 85 -8.73 -6.96 0.57
N ASN A 86 -7.63 -7.27 -0.12
CA ASN A 86 -7.42 -7.04 -1.56
C ASN A 86 -7.83 -5.61 -1.99
N PRO A 87 -7.19 -4.57 -1.46
CA PRO A 87 -7.47 -3.19 -1.88
C PRO A 87 -7.13 -2.99 -3.37
N LYS A 88 -7.89 -2.11 -4.05
CA LYS A 88 -7.76 -1.87 -5.50
C LYS A 88 -6.38 -1.37 -5.93
N TRP A 89 -5.77 -0.53 -5.11
CA TRP A 89 -4.47 0.10 -5.37
C TRP A 89 -3.56 -0.07 -4.17
N VAL A 90 -2.33 -0.50 -4.46
CA VAL A 90 -1.31 -0.72 -3.44
C VAL A 90 0.05 -0.26 -3.91
N ILE A 91 0.92 0.00 -2.94
CA ILE A 91 2.36 0.15 -3.15
C ILE A 91 3.07 -0.93 -2.34
N TYR A 92 4.16 -1.47 -2.89
CA TYR A 92 5.04 -2.40 -2.20
C TYR A 92 6.45 -1.83 -2.01
N ASN A 93 7.14 -2.27 -0.96
CA ASN A 93 8.54 -1.93 -0.74
C ASN A 93 9.48 -2.85 -1.56
N SER A 94 9.24 -4.16 -1.51
CA SER A 94 10.12 -5.16 -2.12
C SER A 94 9.34 -6.34 -2.67
N LEU A 95 9.87 -6.94 -3.73
CA LEU A 95 9.40 -8.21 -4.29
C LEU A 95 10.28 -9.36 -3.81
N VAL A 96 9.66 -10.54 -3.71
CA VAL A 96 10.31 -11.79 -3.37
C VAL A 96 9.89 -12.81 -4.39
N SER A 97 10.88 -13.41 -5.04
CA SER A 97 10.65 -14.51 -5.97
C SER A 97 10.80 -15.82 -5.21
N THR A 98 9.70 -16.54 -5.05
CA THR A 98 9.71 -17.97 -4.72
C THR A 98 9.13 -18.74 -5.90
N ASP A 99 7.91 -19.27 -5.77
CA ASP A 99 7.14 -19.89 -6.85
C ASP A 99 6.40 -18.85 -7.70
N ARG A 100 6.08 -17.70 -7.09
CA ARG A 100 5.48 -16.52 -7.72
C ARG A 100 6.15 -15.27 -7.17
N GLN A 101 5.93 -14.14 -7.83
CA GLN A 101 6.39 -12.85 -7.34
C GLN A 101 5.45 -12.34 -6.24
N TYR A 102 5.97 -12.29 -5.00
CA TYR A 102 5.22 -11.83 -3.85
C TYR A 102 5.70 -10.46 -3.36
N MET A 103 4.75 -9.55 -3.12
CA MET A 103 4.96 -8.22 -2.55
C MET A 103 5.09 -8.29 -1.03
N ARG A 104 6.13 -7.65 -0.48
CA ARG A 104 6.30 -7.42 0.96
C ARG A 104 6.21 -5.94 1.33
N ASN A 105 5.73 -5.69 2.55
CA ASN A 105 5.43 -4.38 3.10
C ASN A 105 4.52 -3.59 2.15
N VAL A 106 3.26 -4.01 2.11
CA VAL A 106 2.24 -3.49 1.20
C VAL A 106 1.38 -2.49 1.95
N ILE A 107 1.09 -1.35 1.32
CA ILE A 107 0.14 -0.36 1.83
C ILE A 107 -0.94 -0.08 0.81
N SER A 108 -2.15 0.23 1.27
CA SER A 108 -3.22 0.74 0.40
C SER A 108 -3.04 2.24 0.17
N ILE A 109 -3.30 2.67 -1.05
CA ILE A 109 -3.14 4.06 -1.47
C ILE A 109 -4.30 4.52 -2.34
N ASP A 110 -4.48 5.84 -2.43
CA ASP A 110 -5.31 6.45 -3.44
C ASP A 110 -4.47 6.74 -4.70
N PRO A 111 -4.95 6.39 -5.91
CA PRO A 111 -4.23 6.68 -7.16
C PRO A 111 -4.04 8.18 -7.43
N SER A 112 -4.84 9.07 -6.83
CA SER A 112 -4.65 10.52 -6.95
C SER A 112 -3.27 10.97 -6.45
N TRP A 113 -2.78 10.38 -5.36
CA TRP A 113 -1.50 10.73 -4.74
C TRP A 113 -0.31 10.41 -5.63
N LEU A 114 -0.41 9.33 -6.41
CA LEU A 114 0.62 8.93 -7.38
C LEU A 114 0.76 9.95 -8.51
N ARG A 115 -0.37 10.46 -9.00
CA ARG A 115 -0.42 11.47 -10.04
C ARG A 115 0.10 12.81 -9.55
N GLU A 116 -0.16 13.15 -8.29
CA GLU A 116 0.40 14.35 -7.65
C GLU A 116 1.91 14.22 -7.44
N ALA A 117 2.38 13.07 -6.98
CA ALA A 117 3.80 12.84 -6.69
C ALA A 117 4.67 12.74 -7.95
N ALA A 118 4.19 12.08 -9.00
CA ALA A 118 4.97 11.82 -10.22
C ALA A 118 4.12 11.98 -11.49
N PRO A 119 3.68 13.21 -11.83
CA PRO A 119 2.76 13.43 -12.96
C PRO A 119 3.33 12.91 -14.29
N HIS A 120 4.63 13.12 -14.54
CA HIS A 120 5.32 12.66 -15.75
C HIS A 120 5.32 11.13 -15.91
N PHE A 121 5.30 10.38 -14.81
CA PHE A 121 5.31 8.92 -14.84
C PHE A 121 3.92 8.36 -15.18
N TYR A 122 2.86 8.99 -14.67
CA TYR A 122 1.49 8.50 -14.80
C TYR A 122 0.68 9.11 -15.95
N GLN A 123 1.10 10.24 -16.53
CA GLN A 123 0.42 10.86 -17.68
C GLN A 123 0.44 9.97 -18.93
N HIS A 124 1.51 9.23 -19.16
CA HIS A 124 1.68 8.39 -20.36
C HIS A 124 1.06 6.99 -20.25
N GLN A 125 0.49 6.64 -19.10
CA GLN A 125 -0.09 5.31 -18.86
C GLN A 125 -1.61 5.26 -18.99
N GLN A 126 -2.26 6.36 -19.38
CA GLN A 126 -3.68 6.32 -19.75
C GLN A 126 -3.81 5.56 -21.09
N PRO A 127 -4.60 4.48 -21.15
CA PRO A 127 -5.00 3.93 -22.43
C PRO A 127 -5.83 4.99 -23.14
N ASN A 128 -5.46 5.33 -24.37
CA ASN A 128 -6.28 6.18 -25.23
C ASN A 128 -7.71 5.57 -25.26
N PRO A 129 -8.76 6.30 -24.85
CA PRO A 129 -10.12 5.79 -25.03
C PRO A 129 -10.31 5.58 -26.54
N ILE A 130 -10.68 4.37 -26.92
CA ILE A 130 -10.91 3.99 -28.31
C ILE A 130 -11.95 4.98 -28.87
N ALA A 131 -11.51 5.83 -29.80
CA ALA A 131 -12.40 6.69 -30.56
C ALA A 131 -13.36 5.79 -31.35
N HIS A 132 -14.64 5.87 -31.02
CA HIS A 132 -15.74 5.35 -31.82
C HIS A 132 -16.42 6.52 -32.54
#